data_AF-A0A815LYH2-F1
#
_entry.id   AF-A0A815LYH2-F1
#
_cell.length_a   1.000
_cell.length_b   1.000
_cell.length_c   1.000
_cell.angle_alpha   90.00
_cell.angle_beta   90.00
_cell.angle_gamma   90.00
#
_symmetry.space_group_name_H-M   'P 1'
#
loop_
_entity.id
_entity.type
_entity.pdbx_description
1 polymer ?
#
loop_
_entity_poly.entity_id
_entity_poly.type
_entity_poly.pdbx_seq_one_letter_code
_entity_poly.pdbx_strand_id
1 'polypeptide(L)'
;MALCLANSLVARHSFEPYDQLVRYKWWFRHGYMSSTGNCFDIGDGTRKALCEFEKTQKAFAHEHGLPLEEIDFLSDKKLLNNFPIYCSPDGAAGNRSLMRLAPVSLFFYRKPEVAVEFSGISGRITHGDKKALDGCRYYGALIVAAMRDYT
;
A
#
# COMPACT_ATOMS: atom_id res chain seq x y z
N MET A 1 4.89 7.96 -4.14
CA MET A 1 4.26 6.70 -3.68
C MET A 1 4.87 5.43 -4.27
N ALA A 2 5.07 5.29 -5.59
CA ALA A 2 5.67 4.06 -6.17
C ALA A 2 7.00 3.69 -5.51
N LEU A 3 7.87 4.67 -5.26
CA LEU A 3 9.13 4.49 -4.52
C LEU A 3 8.91 3.94 -3.10
N CYS A 4 7.91 4.44 -2.37
CA CYS A 4 7.56 3.94 -1.04
C CYS A 4 7.15 2.46 -1.09
N LEU A 5 6.36 2.07 -2.09
CA LEU A 5 5.95 0.68 -2.29
C LEU A 5 7.13 -0.22 -2.64
N ALA A 6 7.98 0.20 -3.59
CA ALA A 6 9.20 -0.52 -3.93
C ALA A 6 10.11 -0.71 -2.71
N ASN A 7 10.30 0.36 -1.92
CA ASN A 7 11.11 0.29 -0.71
C ASN A 7 10.50 -0.66 0.33
N SER A 8 9.17 -0.68 0.49
CA SER A 8 8.47 -1.61 1.39
C SER A 8 8.79 -3.06 1.02
N LEU A 9 8.59 -3.40 -0.26
CA LEU A 9 8.81 -4.75 -0.78
C LEU A 9 10.25 -5.22 -0.58
N VAL A 10 11.22 -4.34 -0.90
CA VAL A 10 12.65 -4.65 -0.76
C VAL A 10 13.04 -4.79 0.72
N ALA A 11 12.63 -3.86 1.58
CA ALA A 11 13.02 -3.85 2.99
C ALA A 11 12.38 -5.00 3.79
N ARG A 12 11.14 -5.37 3.47
CA ARG A 12 10.41 -6.47 4.14
C ARG A 12 10.65 -7.83 3.50
N HIS A 13 11.33 -7.88 2.34
CA HIS A 13 11.47 -9.07 1.50
C HIS A 13 10.13 -9.81 1.24
N SER A 14 9.01 -9.07 1.30
CA SER A 14 7.66 -9.60 1.25
C SER A 14 6.65 -8.47 0.99
N PHE A 15 5.40 -8.82 0.76
CA PHE A 15 4.32 -7.84 0.67
C PHE A 15 3.64 -7.68 2.02
N GLU A 16 3.83 -6.51 2.63
CA GLU A 16 3.28 -6.19 3.94
C GLU A 16 2.47 -4.89 3.86
N PRO A 17 1.13 -4.97 3.76
CA PRO A 17 0.28 -3.80 3.54
C PRO A 17 0.41 -2.72 4.63
N TYR A 18 0.73 -3.14 5.86
CA TYR A 18 0.98 -2.22 6.97
C TYR A 18 2.22 -1.35 6.73
N ASP A 19 3.38 -1.95 6.46
CA ASP A 19 4.62 -1.22 6.15
C ASP A 19 4.45 -0.33 4.90
N GLN A 20 3.67 -0.79 3.92
CA GLN A 20 3.29 0.03 2.76
C GLN A 20 2.53 1.30 3.16
N LEU A 21 1.51 1.19 4.04
CA LEU A 21 0.75 2.33 4.56
C LEU A 21 1.62 3.25 5.42
N VAL A 22 2.51 2.70 6.26
CA VAL A 22 3.47 3.47 7.06
C VAL A 22 4.37 4.31 6.16
N ARG A 23 4.95 3.75 5.09
CA ARG A 23 5.80 4.53 4.17
C ARG A 23 5.01 5.56 3.39
N TYR A 24 3.74 5.30 3.07
CA TYR A 24 2.87 6.31 2.47
C TYR A 24 2.55 7.43 3.44
N LYS A 25 2.35 7.12 4.73
CA LYS A 25 2.21 8.11 5.80
C LYS A 25 3.47 8.95 5.93
N TRP A 26 4.67 8.37 5.92
CA TRP A 26 5.93 9.13 5.94
C TRP A 26 6.08 10.04 4.73
N TRP A 27 5.68 9.58 3.54
CA TRP A 27 5.64 10.44 2.36
C TRP A 27 4.68 11.62 2.57
N PHE A 28 3.47 11.33 3.04
CA PHE A 28 2.43 12.34 3.27
C PHE A 28 2.82 13.38 4.33
N ARG A 29 3.43 12.96 5.44
CA ARG A 29 3.76 13.83 6.57
C ARG A 29 5.12 14.50 6.47
N HIS A 30 6.10 13.82 5.86
CA HIS A 30 7.51 14.24 5.92
C HIS A 30 8.18 14.30 4.54
N GLY A 31 7.45 14.07 3.45
CA GLY A 31 8.04 14.08 2.11
C GLY A 31 9.00 12.92 1.86
N TYR A 32 8.94 11.83 2.65
CA TYR A 32 9.76 10.63 2.43
C TYR A 32 9.60 10.12 0.99
N MET A 33 10.73 9.88 0.29
CA MET A 33 10.78 9.48 -1.11
C MET A 33 10.08 10.46 -2.09
N SER A 34 9.94 11.73 -1.69
CA SER A 34 9.54 12.82 -2.59
C SER A 34 10.76 13.40 -3.30
N SER A 35 10.63 13.69 -4.59
CA SER A 35 11.68 14.37 -5.37
C SER A 35 11.91 15.84 -4.96
N THR A 36 10.95 16.45 -4.26
CA THR A 36 11.02 17.85 -3.80
C THR A 36 11.28 17.98 -2.29
N GLY A 37 11.49 16.84 -1.61
CA GLY A 37 11.60 16.80 -0.15
C GLY A 37 10.30 17.05 0.62
N ASN A 38 9.18 17.33 -0.05
CA ASN A 38 7.88 17.60 0.57
C ASN A 38 6.77 16.77 -0.10
N CYS A 39 5.67 16.50 0.61
CA CYS A 39 4.49 15.91 -0.03
C CYS A 39 3.84 16.94 -0.97
N PHE A 40 3.57 16.55 -2.22
CA PHE A 40 2.83 17.36 -3.19
C PHE A 40 1.93 16.46 -4.05
N ASP A 41 0.88 17.06 -4.64
CA ASP A 41 -0.10 16.40 -5.53
C ASP A 41 -0.75 15.12 -4.93
N ILE A 42 -1.00 15.13 -3.62
CA ILE A 42 -1.76 14.06 -2.97
C ILE A 42 -3.25 14.19 -3.31
N GLY A 43 -3.82 13.13 -3.89
CA GLY A 43 -5.25 13.08 -4.19
C GLY A 43 -6.11 12.87 -2.95
N ASP A 44 -7.34 13.38 -2.98
CA ASP A 44 -8.28 13.32 -1.86
C ASP A 44 -8.55 11.91 -1.33
N GLY A 45 -8.76 10.92 -2.22
CA GLY A 45 -8.99 9.54 -1.81
C GLY A 45 -7.80 8.97 -1.03
N THR A 46 -6.58 9.21 -1.52
CA THR A 46 -5.35 8.77 -0.84
C THR A 46 -5.15 9.50 0.48
N ARG A 47 -5.33 10.82 0.50
CA ARG A 47 -5.22 11.64 1.73
C ARG A 47 -6.20 11.15 2.80
N LYS A 48 -7.47 10.95 2.45
CA LYS A 48 -8.50 10.43 3.37
C LYS A 48 -8.11 9.06 3.90
N ALA A 49 -7.63 8.17 3.04
CA ALA A 49 -7.21 6.83 3.47
C ALA A 49 -6.03 6.84 4.45
N LEU A 50 -5.03 7.70 4.23
CA LEU A 50 -3.89 7.82 5.14
C LEU A 50 -4.27 8.49 6.47
N CYS A 51 -5.15 9.48 6.44
CA CYS A 51 -5.70 10.06 7.68
C CYS A 51 -6.49 9.02 8.48
N GLU A 52 -7.25 8.16 7.81
CA GLU A 52 -7.99 7.09 8.49
C GLU A 52 -7.05 6.02 9.04
N PHE A 53 -6.04 5.61 8.27
CA PHE A 53 -4.97 4.73 8.73
C PHE A 53 -4.30 5.26 10.00
N GLU A 54 -3.96 6.54 10.08
CA GLU A 54 -3.37 7.15 11.27
C GLU A 54 -4.28 7.06 12.51
N LYS A 55 -5.60 7.23 12.34
CA LYS A 55 -6.57 7.08 13.45
C LYS A 55 -6.66 5.63 13.89
N THR A 56 -6.79 4.72 12.92
CA THR A 56 -6.82 3.27 13.15
C THR A 56 -5.56 2.81 13.88
N GLN A 57 -4.39 3.33 13.48
CA GLN A 57 -3.09 3.02 14.08
C GLN A 57 -3.04 3.44 15.56
N LYS A 58 -3.53 4.64 15.88
CA LYS A 58 -3.62 5.12 17.28
C LYS A 58 -4.59 4.29 18.12
N ALA A 59 -5.76 3.97 17.57
CA ALA A 59 -6.76 3.15 18.27
C ALA A 59 -6.23 1.73 18.55
N PHE A 60 -5.60 1.11 17.55
CA PHE A 60 -5.00 -0.22 17.66
C PHE A 60 -3.87 -0.24 18.70
N ALA A 61 -3.01 0.77 18.71
CA ALA A 61 -1.94 0.90 19.70
C ALA A 61 -2.50 1.01 21.13
N HIS A 62 -3.54 1.82 21.33
CA HIS A 62 -4.20 1.96 22.63
C HIS A 62 -4.84 0.64 23.09
N GLU A 63 -5.56 -0.06 22.20
CA GLU A 63 -6.19 -1.34 22.50
C GLU A 63 -5.19 -2.42 22.91
N HIS A 64 -4.00 -2.43 22.30
CA HIS A 64 -2.97 -3.45 22.51
C HIS A 64 -1.84 -3.02 23.46
N GLY A 65 -1.93 -1.82 24.06
CA GLY A 65 -0.90 -1.30 24.98
C GLY A 65 0.46 -1.04 24.32
N LEU A 66 0.49 -0.65 23.05
CA LEU A 66 1.71 -0.39 22.28
C LEU A 66 2.12 1.08 22.36
N PRO A 67 3.42 1.42 22.49
CA PRO A 67 3.91 2.78 22.40
C PRO A 67 3.64 3.40 21.01
N LEU A 68 3.16 4.65 20.97
CA LEU A 68 2.79 5.33 19.72
C LEU A 68 4.01 5.69 18.87
N GLU A 69 5.18 5.83 19.47
CA GLU A 69 6.46 6.08 18.83
C GLU A 69 7.01 4.83 18.11
N GLU A 70 6.62 3.64 18.56
CA GLU A 70 7.07 2.36 17.99
C GLU A 70 6.10 1.77 16.98
N ILE A 71 4.87 2.27 16.93
CA ILE A 71 3.79 1.66 16.14
C ILE A 71 4.11 1.57 14.64
N ASP A 72 4.88 2.50 14.09
CA ASP A 72 5.34 2.46 12.69
C ASP A 72 6.30 1.31 12.38
N PHE A 73 6.96 0.78 13.41
CA PHE A 73 7.96 -0.27 13.32
C PHE A 73 7.43 -1.62 13.80
N LEU A 74 6.10 -1.73 14.00
CA LEU A 74 5.46 -2.97 14.41
C LEU A 74 5.85 -4.12 13.46
N SER A 75 6.43 -5.18 14.03
CA SER A 75 6.89 -6.36 13.28
C SER A 75 6.26 -7.67 13.76
N ASP A 76 5.48 -7.64 14.84
CA ASP A 76 4.77 -8.82 15.33
C ASP A 76 3.72 -9.26 14.32
N LYS A 77 3.89 -10.46 13.75
CA LYS A 77 3.02 -10.97 12.70
C LYS A 77 1.59 -11.20 13.16
N LYS A 78 1.36 -11.57 14.42
CA LYS A 78 0.00 -11.79 14.93
C LYS A 78 -0.76 -10.47 15.01
N LEU A 79 -0.09 -9.43 15.51
CA LEU A 79 -0.67 -8.09 15.57
C LEU A 79 -0.91 -7.52 14.16
N LEU A 80 0.07 -7.65 13.27
CA LEU A 80 -0.06 -7.18 11.88
C LEU A 80 -1.19 -7.88 11.12
N ASN A 81 -1.38 -9.19 11.32
CA ASN A 81 -2.47 -9.94 10.69
C ASN A 81 -3.85 -9.49 11.18
N ASN A 82 -3.94 -8.95 12.40
CA ASN A 82 -5.18 -8.45 12.99
C ASN A 82 -5.41 -6.94 12.73
N PHE A 83 -4.42 -6.24 12.18
CA PHE A 83 -4.55 -4.81 11.91
C PHE A 83 -5.54 -4.56 10.75
N PRO A 84 -6.54 -3.67 10.91
CA PRO A 84 -7.48 -3.38 9.83
C PRO A 84 -6.84 -2.43 8.79
N ILE A 85 -6.24 -3.02 7.75
CA ILE A 85 -5.50 -2.32 6.69
C ILE A 85 -6.36 -1.56 5.66
N TYR A 86 -7.68 -1.76 5.66
CA TYR A 86 -8.57 -1.17 4.66
C TYR A 86 -9.14 0.16 5.15
N CYS A 87 -8.38 1.23 4.96
CA CYS A 87 -8.71 2.57 5.45
C CYS A 87 -9.32 3.48 4.36
N SER A 88 -9.66 2.93 3.18
CA SER A 88 -10.19 3.73 2.06
C SER A 88 -11.60 4.27 2.35
N PRO A 89 -11.92 5.51 1.91
CA PRO A 89 -13.31 5.95 1.87
C PRO A 89 -14.13 5.16 0.85
N ASP A 90 -15.45 5.14 1.04
CA ASP A 90 -16.41 4.50 0.15
C ASP A 90 -16.36 5.10 -1.27
N GLY A 91 -16.57 4.25 -2.29
CA GLY A 91 -16.62 4.67 -3.68
C GLY A 91 -15.29 5.17 -4.27
N ALA A 92 -14.17 5.00 -3.57
CA ALA A 92 -12.85 5.40 -4.06
C ALA A 92 -12.36 4.51 -5.22
N ALA A 93 -12.83 4.82 -6.44
CA ALA A 93 -12.55 4.08 -7.68
C ALA A 93 -11.47 4.74 -8.58
N GLY A 94 -10.79 5.79 -8.10
CA GLY A 94 -9.84 6.56 -8.92
C GLY A 94 -8.55 5.81 -9.27
N ASN A 95 -7.91 6.18 -10.37
CA ASN A 95 -6.72 5.52 -10.94
C ASN A 95 -5.42 5.67 -10.13
N ARG A 96 -5.42 6.37 -8.98
CA ARG A 96 -4.18 6.65 -8.23
C ARG A 96 -3.58 5.39 -7.59
N SER A 97 -4.36 4.34 -7.39
CA SER A 97 -3.84 3.01 -7.03
C SER A 97 -3.03 2.35 -8.17
N LEU A 98 -3.45 2.54 -9.43
CA LEU A 98 -2.75 2.01 -10.62
C LEU A 98 -1.38 2.66 -10.81
N MET A 99 -1.32 3.99 -10.64
CA MET A 99 -0.13 4.80 -10.91
C MET A 99 1.11 4.44 -10.08
N ARG A 100 0.94 3.68 -9.00
CA ARG A 100 2.03 3.28 -8.08
C ARG A 100 2.31 1.79 -8.09
N LEU A 101 1.61 1.01 -8.91
CA LEU A 101 1.45 -0.43 -8.75
C LEU A 101 2.64 -1.28 -9.21
N ALA A 102 3.37 -0.82 -10.24
CA ALA A 102 4.40 -1.60 -10.92
C ALA A 102 5.39 -2.36 -10.00
N PRO A 103 5.87 -1.81 -8.86
CA PRO A 103 6.78 -2.53 -7.98
C PRO A 103 6.26 -3.88 -7.48
N VAL A 104 4.95 -4.04 -7.24
CA VAL A 104 4.38 -5.33 -6.80
C VAL A 104 4.54 -6.37 -7.90
N SER A 105 4.14 -6.03 -9.12
CA SER A 105 4.22 -6.93 -10.27
C SER A 105 5.67 -7.31 -10.59
N LEU A 106 6.59 -6.34 -10.51
CA LEU A 106 8.02 -6.56 -10.72
C LEU A 106 8.65 -7.44 -9.62
N PHE A 107 8.24 -7.28 -8.37
CA PHE A 107 8.78 -8.07 -7.26
C PHE A 107 8.30 -9.54 -7.32
N PHE A 108 7.05 -9.76 -7.70
CA PHE A 108 6.42 -11.09 -7.71
C PHE A 108 6.28 -11.71 -9.10
N TYR A 109 6.94 -11.21 -10.16
CA TYR A 109 6.74 -11.66 -11.54
C TYR A 109 6.90 -13.18 -11.76
N ARG A 110 7.74 -13.85 -10.95
CA ARG A 110 7.92 -15.31 -11.01
C ARG A 110 6.73 -16.10 -10.46
N LYS A 111 5.83 -15.45 -9.71
CA LYS A 111 4.60 -16.02 -9.11
C LYS A 111 3.39 -15.19 -9.56
N PRO A 112 2.85 -15.41 -10.78
CA PRO A 112 1.85 -14.53 -11.38
C PRO A 112 0.58 -14.35 -10.54
N GLU A 113 0.03 -15.44 -9.99
CA GLU A 113 -1.17 -15.38 -9.15
C GLU A 113 -0.96 -14.50 -7.91
N VAL A 114 0.22 -14.62 -7.28
CA VAL A 114 0.60 -13.80 -6.12
C VAL A 114 0.76 -12.32 -6.52
N ALA A 115 1.41 -12.06 -7.67
CA ALA A 115 1.59 -10.71 -8.19
C ALA A 115 0.25 -10.01 -8.48
N VAL A 116 -0.70 -10.73 -9.09
CA VAL A 116 -2.05 -10.24 -9.39
C VAL A 116 -2.80 -9.96 -8.09
N GLU A 117 -2.79 -10.90 -7.14
CA GLU A 117 -3.51 -10.73 -5.88
C GLU A 117 -2.97 -9.55 -5.07
N PHE A 118 -1.65 -9.49 -4.88
CA PHE A 118 -1.02 -8.40 -4.15
C PHE A 118 -1.17 -7.05 -4.85
N SER A 119 -1.30 -7.05 -6.18
CA SER A 119 -1.63 -5.83 -6.92
C SER A 119 -3.01 -5.30 -6.52
N GLY A 120 -4.01 -6.19 -6.43
CA GLY A 120 -5.34 -5.84 -5.93
C GLY A 120 -5.32 -5.31 -4.50
N ILE A 121 -4.65 -5.99 -3.58
CA ILE A 121 -4.56 -5.58 -2.17
C ILE A 121 -3.86 -4.23 -2.04
N SER A 122 -2.70 -4.04 -2.69
CA SER A 122 -1.93 -2.78 -2.71
C SER A 122 -2.73 -1.58 -3.21
N GLY A 123 -3.66 -1.80 -4.14
CA GLY A 123 -4.61 -0.79 -4.57
C GLY A 123 -5.68 -0.51 -3.51
N ARG A 124 -6.29 -1.58 -2.98
CA ARG A 124 -7.45 -1.53 -2.08
C ARG A 124 -7.20 -0.77 -0.78
N ILE A 125 -6.00 -0.83 -0.23
CA ILE A 125 -5.66 -0.15 1.05
C ILE A 125 -5.87 1.37 1.01
N THR A 126 -5.89 2.01 -0.17
CA THR A 126 -6.27 3.44 -0.27
C THR A 126 -7.39 3.73 -1.29
N HIS A 127 -7.82 2.74 -2.07
CA HIS A 127 -8.88 2.85 -3.07
C HIS A 127 -9.74 1.57 -3.02
N GLY A 128 -10.71 1.56 -2.11
CA GLY A 128 -11.45 0.37 -1.68
C GLY A 128 -12.57 -0.07 -2.62
N ASP A 129 -12.92 0.72 -3.65
CA ASP A 129 -13.94 0.32 -4.62
C ASP A 129 -13.47 -0.89 -5.43
N LYS A 130 -14.40 -1.79 -5.72
CA LYS A 130 -14.13 -3.00 -6.51
C LYS A 130 -13.46 -2.69 -7.85
N LYS A 131 -13.82 -1.60 -8.52
CA LYS A 131 -13.22 -1.20 -9.81
C LYS A 131 -11.73 -0.88 -9.66
N ALA A 132 -11.33 -0.24 -8.57
CA ALA A 132 -9.92 0.07 -8.32
C ALA A 132 -9.13 -1.22 -8.01
N LEU A 133 -9.71 -2.14 -7.25
CA LEU A 133 -9.11 -3.45 -6.98
C LEU A 133 -8.95 -4.28 -8.26
N ASP A 134 -10.02 -4.43 -9.04
CA ASP A 134 -10.01 -5.22 -10.27
C ASP A 134 -9.10 -4.59 -11.32
N GLY A 135 -9.09 -3.25 -11.42
CA GLY A 135 -8.15 -2.52 -12.26
C GLY A 135 -6.70 -2.79 -11.88
N CYS A 136 -6.37 -2.81 -10.58
CA CYS A 136 -5.00 -3.13 -10.13
C CYS A 136 -4.63 -4.58 -10.42
N ARG A 137 -5.53 -5.54 -10.19
CA ARG A 137 -5.31 -6.94 -10.56
C ARG A 137 -5.01 -7.07 -12.06
N TYR A 138 -5.83 -6.43 -12.89
CA TYR A 138 -5.68 -6.45 -14.34
C TYR A 138 -4.36 -5.82 -14.80
N TYR A 139 -4.05 -4.60 -14.32
CA TYR A 139 -2.78 -3.94 -14.68
C TYR A 139 -1.57 -4.75 -14.21
N GLY A 140 -1.65 -5.34 -13.01
CA GLY A 140 -0.61 -6.22 -12.50
C GLY A 140 -0.40 -7.46 -13.39
N ALA A 141 -1.48 -8.08 -13.87
CA ALA A 141 -1.42 -9.20 -14.80
C ALA A 141 -0.75 -8.80 -16.12
N LEU A 142 -1.06 -7.63 -16.68
CA LEU A 142 -0.44 -7.12 -17.90
C LEU A 142 1.07 -6.92 -17.75
N ILE A 143 1.52 -6.36 -16.62
CA ILE A 143 2.96 -6.20 -16.34
C ILE A 143 3.63 -7.57 -16.24
N VAL A 144 3.03 -8.52 -15.51
CA VAL A 144 3.59 -9.87 -15.35
C VAL A 144 3.68 -10.60 -16.69
N ALA A 145 2.64 -10.50 -17.54
CA ALA A 145 2.64 -11.09 -18.87
C ALA A 145 3.79 -10.51 -19.73
N ALA A 146 3.98 -9.20 -19.71
CA ALA A 146 5.09 -8.55 -20.42
C ALA A 146 6.47 -8.98 -19.90
N MET A 147 6.61 -9.25 -18.60
CA MET A 147 7.85 -9.74 -17.99
C MET A 147 8.12 -11.22 -18.24
N ARG A 148 7.14 -11.96 -18.77
CA ARG A 148 7.20 -13.42 -18.99
C ARG A 148 6.98 -13.79 -20.46
N ASP A 149 7.33 -12.88 -21.37
CA ASP A 149 7.28 -13.09 -22.82
C ASP A 149 5.89 -13.47 -23.37
N TYR A 150 4.81 -13.08 -22.67
CA TYR A 150 3.41 -13.31 -23.06
C TYR A 150 2.97 -14.78 -23.19
N THR A 151 3.76 -15.75 -22.70
CA THR A 151 3.44 -17.18 -22.72
C THR A 151 2.67 -17.67 -21.49
#